data_AF-A0A8T0BRN6-F1
#
_entry.id   AF-A0A8T0BRN6-F1
#
_cell.length_a   1.000
_cell.length_b   1.000
_cell.length_c   1.000
_cell.angle_alpha   90.00
_cell.angle_beta   90.00
_cell.angle_gamma   90.00
#
_symmetry.space_group_name_H-M   'P 1'
#
loop_
_entity.id
_entity.type
_entity.pdbx_description
1 polymer ?
#
loop_
_entity_poly.entity_id
_entity_poly.type
_entity_poly.pdbx_seq_one_letter_code
_entity_poly.pdbx_strand_id
1 'polypeptide(L)'
;MKSHILEKIAEAIFALKAYPQPEEIETVASALVLKHPCLTEPGKGKGFYGWKMSIKYKLGNYRSKLRSAGCHEVGINRKTGGGDGEDKKNTMKRAKRGEVNYLPDHPAGHSDDTLEKERLILVEKLKKKTTNAILISQNLSLTFLLSEVLERWPALSLPNEIGNEFKSITNVDLLSTFRSSLHQHAPQLLKLYRARQG
;
A
#
# COMPACT_ATOMS: atom_id res chain seq x y z
N MET A 1 -3.82 27.14 12.86
CA MET A 1 -4.31 28.34 12.13
C MET A 1 -4.53 28.08 10.63
N LYS A 2 -3.50 27.84 9.80
CA LYS A 2 -3.64 27.62 8.34
C LYS A 2 -4.65 26.52 7.96
N SER A 3 -4.62 25.38 8.66
CA SER A 3 -5.57 24.27 8.40
C SER A 3 -7.05 24.67 8.57
N HIS A 4 -7.35 25.46 9.61
CA HIS A 4 -8.72 25.91 9.91
C HIS A 4 -9.23 26.91 8.85
N ILE A 5 -8.36 27.83 8.42
CA ILE A 5 -8.65 28.75 7.31
C ILE A 5 -8.97 27.96 6.04
N LEU A 6 -8.14 26.98 5.69
CA LEU A 6 -8.35 26.14 4.52
C LEU A 6 -9.64 25.31 4.61
N GLU A 7 -10.00 24.84 5.80
CA GLU A 7 -11.25 24.10 6.03
C GLU A 7 -12.48 24.97 5.77
N LYS A 8 -12.52 26.17 6.35
CA LYS A 8 -13.61 27.12 6.13
C LYS A 8 -13.70 27.59 4.67
N ILE A 9 -12.57 27.80 4.02
CA ILE A 9 -12.53 28.13 2.59
C ILE A 9 -13.04 26.95 1.74
N ALA A 10 -12.63 25.72 2.06
CA ALA A 10 -13.10 24.54 1.32
C ALA A 10 -14.61 24.33 1.48
N GLU A 11 -15.16 24.50 2.70
CA GLU A 11 -16.61 24.49 2.97
C GLU A 11 -17.34 25.54 2.12
N ALA A 12 -16.87 26.80 2.15
CA ALA A 12 -17.49 27.91 1.45
C ALA A 12 -17.43 27.76 -0.09
N ILE A 13 -16.27 27.36 -0.64
CA ILE A 13 -16.13 27.12 -2.08
C ILE A 13 -17.05 25.96 -2.49
N PHE A 14 -17.07 24.88 -1.72
CA PHE A 14 -17.89 23.71 -2.05
C PHE A 14 -19.39 24.03 -2.08
N ALA A 15 -19.87 24.84 -1.13
CA ALA A 15 -21.26 25.30 -1.09
C ALA A 15 -21.66 26.12 -2.33
N LEU A 16 -20.72 26.82 -2.96
CA LEU A 16 -20.95 27.52 -4.24
C LEU A 16 -20.83 26.59 -5.44
N LYS A 17 -19.78 25.75 -5.45
CA LYS A 17 -19.45 24.86 -6.56
C LYS A 17 -18.61 23.68 -6.08
N ALA A 18 -19.14 22.47 -6.24
CA ALA A 18 -18.43 21.24 -5.85
C ALA A 18 -17.09 21.05 -6.60
N TYR A 19 -17.03 21.44 -7.87
CA TYR A 19 -15.87 21.29 -8.76
C TYR A 19 -15.46 22.64 -9.38
N PRO A 20 -14.78 23.50 -8.61
CA PRO A 20 -14.31 24.78 -9.13
C PRO A 20 -13.15 24.58 -10.12
N GLN A 21 -13.10 25.45 -11.13
CA GLN A 21 -12.03 25.50 -12.11
C GLN A 21 -10.75 26.09 -11.50
N PRO A 22 -9.57 25.82 -12.07
CA PRO A 22 -8.30 26.33 -11.57
C PRO A 22 -8.24 27.86 -11.41
N GLU A 23 -8.92 28.60 -12.28
CA GLU A 23 -8.99 30.06 -12.29
C GLU A 23 -9.86 30.59 -11.15
N GLU A 24 -10.95 29.89 -10.82
CA GLU A 24 -11.80 30.22 -9.67
C GLU A 24 -11.03 30.01 -8.36
N ILE A 25 -10.25 28.93 -8.26
CA ILE A 25 -9.38 28.67 -7.10
C ILE A 25 -8.30 29.75 -6.98
N GLU A 26 -7.73 30.20 -8.10
CA GLU A 26 -6.76 31.29 -8.11
C GLU A 26 -7.37 32.61 -7.63
N THR A 27 -8.60 32.91 -8.05
CA THR A 27 -9.34 34.11 -7.63
C THR A 27 -9.61 34.10 -6.13
N VAL A 28 -9.94 32.95 -5.54
CA VAL A 28 -10.12 32.83 -4.09
C VAL A 28 -8.78 33.01 -3.35
N ALA A 29 -7.70 32.43 -3.87
CA ALA A 29 -6.38 32.56 -3.26
C ALA A 29 -5.86 34.01 -3.30
N SER A 30 -6.07 34.72 -4.41
CA SER A 30 -5.69 36.12 -4.53
C SER A 30 -6.53 37.01 -3.61
N ALA A 31 -7.86 36.80 -3.56
CA ALA A 31 -8.76 37.53 -2.67
C ALA A 31 -8.44 37.30 -1.18
N LEU A 32 -8.04 36.08 -0.81
CA LEU A 32 -7.62 35.74 0.56
C LEU A 32 -6.42 36.59 1.01
N VAL A 33 -5.38 36.65 0.18
CA VAL A 33 -4.16 37.41 0.48
C VAL A 33 -4.39 38.91 0.40
N LEU A 34 -5.20 39.38 -0.56
CA LEU A 34 -5.60 40.79 -0.67
C LEU A 34 -6.32 41.28 0.58
N LYS A 35 -7.28 40.49 1.09
CA LYS A 35 -8.06 40.82 2.29
C LYS A 35 -7.22 40.67 3.57
N HIS A 36 -6.26 39.77 3.58
CA HIS A 36 -5.40 39.48 4.73
C HIS A 36 -3.92 39.51 4.32
N PRO A 37 -3.30 40.69 4.20
CA PRO A 37 -1.91 40.83 3.76
C PRO A 37 -0.90 40.06 4.63
N CYS A 38 -1.22 39.79 5.90
CA CYS A 38 -0.40 38.96 6.79
C CYS A 38 -0.29 37.49 6.36
N LEU A 39 -1.13 37.03 5.44
CA LEU A 39 -1.09 35.69 4.86
C LEU A 39 -0.21 35.62 3.60
N THR A 40 0.35 36.74 3.13
CA THR A 40 1.21 36.78 1.94
C THR A 40 2.43 35.89 2.13
N GLU A 41 2.65 34.95 1.20
CA GLU A 41 3.84 34.09 1.25
C GLU A 41 5.09 34.86 0.81
N PRO A 42 6.21 34.77 1.56
CA PRO A 42 7.44 35.44 1.21
C PRO A 42 8.08 34.81 -0.03
N GLY A 43 8.60 35.64 -0.95
CA GLY A 43 9.34 35.18 -2.12
C GLY A 43 9.06 35.99 -3.38
N LYS A 44 9.71 35.61 -4.49
CA LYS A 44 9.46 36.21 -5.81
C LYS A 44 8.17 35.63 -6.38
N GLY A 45 7.09 36.42 -6.41
CA GLY A 45 5.81 36.03 -6.99
C GLY A 45 4.62 36.81 -6.43
N LYS A 46 3.40 36.40 -6.79
CA LYS A 46 2.15 37.07 -6.38
C LYS A 46 1.71 36.80 -4.93
N GLY A 47 2.55 36.14 -4.11
CA GLY A 47 2.29 35.89 -2.68
C GLY A 47 1.13 34.93 -2.33
N PHE A 48 0.31 34.51 -3.31
CA PHE A 48 -0.85 33.62 -3.11
C PHE A 48 -0.69 32.21 -3.70
N TYR A 49 0.44 31.89 -4.34
CA TYR A 49 0.58 30.64 -5.11
C TYR A 49 0.51 29.38 -4.22
N GLY A 50 1.16 29.37 -3.06
CA GLY A 50 1.05 28.26 -2.12
C GLY A 50 -0.33 28.16 -1.48
N TRP A 51 -1.06 29.28 -1.34
CA TRP A 51 -2.48 29.25 -0.97
C TRP A 51 -3.35 28.62 -2.06
N LYS A 52 -3.15 28.96 -3.34
CA LYS A 52 -3.84 28.32 -4.48
C LYS A 52 -3.67 26.80 -4.45
N MET A 53 -2.45 26.32 -4.26
CA MET A 53 -2.18 24.87 -4.15
C MET A 53 -2.80 24.25 -2.90
N SER A 54 -2.67 24.92 -1.75
CA SER A 54 -3.25 24.44 -0.48
C SER A 54 -4.77 24.30 -0.56
N ILE A 55 -5.46 25.27 -1.17
CA ILE A 55 -6.91 25.26 -1.37
C ILE A 55 -7.29 24.12 -2.32
N LYS A 56 -6.58 23.95 -3.44
CA LYS A 56 -6.80 22.84 -4.39
C LYS A 56 -6.74 21.48 -3.70
N TYR A 57 -5.70 21.23 -2.91
CA TYR A 57 -5.55 19.97 -2.19
C TYR A 57 -6.60 19.79 -1.08
N LYS A 58 -6.88 20.84 -0.29
CA LYS A 58 -7.91 20.77 0.76
C LYS A 58 -9.30 20.50 0.18
N LEU A 59 -9.66 21.11 -0.95
CA LEU A 59 -10.90 20.81 -1.67
C LEU A 59 -10.99 19.35 -2.13
N GLY A 60 -9.89 18.78 -2.62
CA GLY A 60 -9.82 17.36 -2.96
C GLY A 60 -10.08 16.44 -1.77
N ASN A 61 -9.47 16.75 -0.62
CA ASN A 61 -9.69 16.02 0.62
C ASN A 61 -11.11 16.20 1.15
N TYR A 62 -11.65 17.42 1.09
CA TYR A 62 -13.01 17.74 1.53
C TYR A 62 -14.05 16.95 0.73
N ARG A 63 -13.95 16.95 -0.61
CA ARG A 63 -14.79 16.09 -1.47
C ARG A 63 -14.66 14.61 -1.15
N SER A 64 -13.46 14.15 -0.82
CA SER A 64 -13.23 12.74 -0.47
C SER A 64 -13.94 12.38 0.85
N LYS A 65 -13.90 13.27 1.85
CA LYS A 65 -14.66 13.13 3.11
C LYS A 65 -16.17 13.09 2.86
N LEU A 66 -16.70 14.05 2.09
CA LEU A 66 -18.13 14.11 1.75
C LEU A 66 -18.58 12.86 0.97
N ARG A 67 -17.72 12.33 0.10
CA ARG A 67 -18.01 11.07 -0.62
C ARG A 67 -18.12 9.88 0.33
N SER A 68 -17.22 9.77 1.31
CA SER A 68 -17.30 8.73 2.34
C SER A 68 -18.54 8.87 3.22
N ALA A 69 -19.03 10.09 3.42
CA ALA A 69 -20.28 10.37 4.14
C ALA A 69 -21.55 10.19 3.28
N GLY A 70 -21.43 9.81 2.01
CA GLY A 70 -22.57 9.55 1.13
C GLY A 70 -23.16 10.77 0.41
N CYS A 71 -22.47 11.91 0.37
CA CYS A 71 -22.99 13.12 -0.30
C CYS A 71 -23.11 12.95 -1.82
N HIS A 72 -24.31 13.15 -2.37
CA HIS A 72 -24.61 12.93 -3.79
C HIS A 72 -23.90 13.93 -4.73
N GLU A 73 -23.69 15.18 -4.29
CA GLU A 73 -23.03 16.25 -5.06
C GLU A 73 -21.59 15.91 -5.49
N VAL A 74 -20.94 14.96 -4.83
CA VAL A 74 -19.58 14.45 -5.16
C VAL A 74 -19.59 13.03 -5.73
N GLY A 75 -20.78 12.46 -5.92
CA GLY A 75 -21.04 11.10 -6.39
C GLY A 75 -21.11 10.95 -7.91
N ILE A 76 -21.16 12.05 -8.66
CA ILE A 76 -21.34 12.06 -10.13
C ILE A 76 -20.18 11.37 -10.87
N ASN A 77 -18.97 11.35 -10.27
CA ASN A 77 -17.81 10.61 -10.78
C ASN A 77 -17.68 9.18 -10.20
N ARG A 78 -18.78 8.59 -9.70
CA ARG A 78 -18.87 7.13 -9.66
C ARG A 78 -18.78 6.69 -11.11
N LYS A 79 -17.68 6.01 -11.48
CA LYS A 79 -17.68 5.20 -12.69
C LYS A 79 -18.96 4.37 -12.64
N THR A 80 -19.86 4.63 -13.57
CA THR A 80 -20.90 3.69 -13.99
C THR A 80 -20.20 2.35 -14.22
N GLY A 81 -20.40 1.42 -13.30
CA GLY A 81 -19.62 0.21 -13.19
C GLY A 81 -19.99 -0.51 -11.90
N GLY A 82 -21.18 -1.12 -11.93
CA GLY A 82 -21.73 -1.91 -10.83
C GLY A 82 -23.03 -1.32 -10.29
N GLY A 83 -24.08 -1.36 -11.11
CA GLY A 83 -25.41 -1.62 -10.56
C GLY A 83 -25.42 -3.01 -9.91
N ASP A 84 -26.43 -3.26 -9.08
CA ASP A 84 -26.70 -4.57 -8.51
C ASP A 84 -26.61 -5.67 -9.57
N GLY A 85 -25.85 -6.73 -9.28
CA GLY A 85 -25.73 -7.91 -10.13
C GLY A 85 -24.38 -8.03 -10.83
N GLU A 86 -23.65 -9.08 -10.44
CA GLU A 86 -22.70 -9.85 -11.27
C GLU A 86 -21.77 -9.06 -12.22
N ASP A 87 -20.61 -8.66 -11.68
CA ASP A 87 -19.29 -8.92 -12.27
C ASP A 87 -18.24 -8.08 -11.54
N LYS A 88 -17.74 -8.61 -10.42
CA LYS A 88 -16.54 -8.08 -9.77
C LYS A 88 -15.32 -8.48 -10.60
N LYS A 89 -15.08 -7.77 -11.71
CA LYS A 89 -13.75 -7.78 -12.33
C LYS A 89 -12.81 -7.14 -11.30
N ASN A 90 -12.05 -8.00 -10.61
CA ASN A 90 -11.11 -7.69 -9.53
C ASN A 90 -10.19 -6.51 -9.89
N THR A 91 -10.65 -5.29 -9.63
CA THR A 91 -9.78 -4.12 -9.54
C THR A 91 -9.38 -4.00 -8.07
N MET A 92 -8.56 -4.95 -7.63
CA MET A 92 -7.96 -4.90 -6.31
C MET A 92 -7.18 -3.58 -6.21
N LYS A 93 -7.59 -2.76 -5.23
CA LYS A 93 -6.96 -1.46 -4.99
C LYS A 93 -5.48 -1.71 -4.69
N ARG A 94 -4.59 -1.04 -5.44
CA ARG A 94 -3.16 -1.05 -5.18
C ARG A 94 -2.93 -0.61 -3.73
N ALA A 95 -2.22 -1.42 -2.94
CA ALA A 95 -2.00 -1.16 -1.54
C ALA A 95 -1.39 0.24 -1.34
N LYS A 96 -2.11 1.11 -0.63
CA LYS A 96 -1.54 2.36 -0.10
C LYS A 96 -0.71 1.95 1.12
N ARG A 97 0.60 2.16 1.04
CA ARG A 97 1.60 2.14 2.13
C ARG A 97 1.09 1.59 3.49
N GLY A 98 1.55 0.39 3.85
CA GLY A 98 1.86 0.07 5.25
C GLY A 98 0.70 -0.26 6.19
N GLU A 99 -0.40 -0.84 5.73
CA GLU A 99 -1.28 -1.60 6.66
C GLU A 99 -0.77 -3.04 6.75
N VAL A 100 0.19 -3.25 7.67
CA VAL A 100 0.47 -4.57 8.24
C VAL A 100 -0.69 -4.89 9.17
N ASN A 101 -1.82 -5.34 8.63
CA ASN A 101 -2.96 -5.89 9.37
C ASN A 101 -3.76 -6.86 8.48
N TYR A 102 -3.09 -7.59 7.59
CA TYR A 102 -3.73 -8.75 6.97
C TYR A 102 -3.65 -9.90 7.96
N LEU A 103 -4.73 -10.08 8.73
CA LEU A 103 -5.00 -11.32 9.44
C LEU A 103 -6.05 -12.06 8.59
N PRO A 104 -5.66 -13.08 7.81
CA PRO A 104 -6.65 -13.88 7.08
C PRO A 104 -7.66 -14.46 8.06
N ASP A 105 -8.94 -14.45 7.68
CA ASP A 105 -9.96 -15.17 8.45
C ASP A 105 -9.58 -16.66 8.55
N HIS A 106 -9.94 -17.26 9.67
CA HIS A 106 -9.75 -18.68 9.90
C HIS A 106 -10.42 -19.48 8.76
N PRO A 107 -9.76 -20.52 8.23
CA PRO A 107 -10.39 -21.40 7.25
C PRO A 107 -11.69 -21.98 7.85
N ALA A 108 -12.70 -22.16 7.00
CA ALA A 108 -14.05 -22.55 7.42
C ALA A 108 -14.01 -23.82 8.29
N GLY A 109 -14.44 -23.71 9.54
CA GLY A 109 -14.46 -24.82 10.51
C GLY A 109 -13.29 -24.87 11.49
N HIS A 110 -12.31 -23.95 11.38
CA HIS A 110 -11.18 -23.88 12.30
C HIS A 110 -11.35 -22.72 13.31
N SER A 111 -11.08 -23.01 14.59
CA SER A 111 -10.94 -22.05 15.69
C SER A 111 -9.46 -21.90 16.06
N ASP A 112 -9.11 -20.84 16.81
CA ASP A 112 -7.76 -20.61 17.34
C ASP A 112 -7.18 -21.86 18.02
N ASP A 113 -7.98 -22.54 18.86
CA ASP A 113 -7.57 -23.74 19.59
C ASP A 113 -7.26 -24.94 18.68
N THR A 114 -7.99 -25.06 17.56
CA THR A 114 -7.73 -26.14 16.58
C THR A 114 -6.47 -25.89 15.78
N LEU A 115 -6.22 -24.64 15.37
CA LEU A 115 -5.02 -24.27 14.63
C LEU A 115 -3.77 -24.39 15.50
N GLU A 116 -3.84 -24.04 16.78
CA GLU A 116 -2.70 -24.22 17.69
C GLU A 116 -2.36 -25.70 17.91
N LYS A 117 -3.36 -26.58 17.98
CA LYS A 117 -3.14 -28.04 18.02
C LYS A 117 -2.47 -28.56 16.75
N GLU A 118 -2.93 -28.12 15.58
CA GLU A 118 -2.31 -28.48 14.29
C GLU A 118 -0.88 -27.97 14.18
N ARG A 119 -0.61 -26.74 14.67
CA ARG A 119 0.73 -26.16 14.73
C ARG A 119 1.67 -27.03 15.57
N LEU A 120 1.24 -27.48 16.75
CA LEU A 120 2.03 -28.36 17.62
C LEU A 120 2.39 -29.69 16.92
N ILE A 121 1.44 -30.28 16.19
CA ILE A 121 1.66 -31.51 15.41
C ILE A 121 2.69 -31.26 14.29
N LEU A 122 2.60 -30.13 13.60
CA LEU A 122 3.51 -29.76 12.52
C LEU A 122 4.94 -29.53 13.05
N VAL A 123 5.05 -28.83 14.19
CA VAL A 123 6.32 -28.60 14.89
C VAL A 123 6.99 -29.93 15.24
N GLU A 124 6.23 -30.90 15.78
CA GLU A 124 6.78 -32.21 16.13
C GLU A 124 7.25 -33.00 14.90
N LYS A 125 6.47 -32.98 13.82
CA LYS A 125 6.84 -33.64 12.55
C LYS A 125 8.09 -33.02 11.91
N LEU A 126 8.25 -31.70 12.00
CA LEU A 126 9.42 -31.00 11.46
C LEU A 126 10.66 -31.25 12.33
N LYS A 127 10.54 -31.21 13.66
CA LYS A 127 11.65 -31.55 14.58
C LYS A 127 12.28 -32.92 14.29
N LYS A 128 11.47 -33.92 13.90
CA LYS A 128 11.93 -35.27 13.50
C LYS A 128 12.69 -35.29 12.16
N LYS A 129 12.46 -34.32 11.26
CA LYS A 129 13.18 -34.15 9.98
C LYS A 129 14.41 -33.23 10.09
N THR A 130 14.42 -32.28 11.03
CA THR A 130 15.43 -31.22 11.18
C THR A 130 16.77 -31.68 11.78
N THR A 131 16.90 -32.94 12.20
CA THR A 131 18.14 -33.49 12.77
C THR A 131 19.36 -33.30 11.86
N ASN A 132 19.16 -33.14 10.54
CA ASN A 132 20.24 -32.88 9.57
C ASN A 132 20.60 -31.40 9.37
N ALA A 133 19.77 -30.44 9.82
CA ALA A 133 20.00 -29.00 9.62
C ALA A 133 20.74 -28.33 10.80
N ILE A 134 20.67 -28.93 11.99
CA ILE A 134 21.31 -28.40 13.21
C ILE A 134 22.84 -28.37 13.06
N LEU A 135 23.43 -29.33 12.34
CA LEU A 135 24.86 -29.37 12.02
C LEU A 135 25.31 -28.18 11.15
N ILE A 136 24.40 -27.60 10.36
CA ILE A 136 24.68 -26.45 9.48
C ILE A 136 24.49 -25.12 10.23
N SER A 137 23.61 -25.09 11.24
CA SER A 137 23.24 -23.89 12.01
C SER A 137 24.31 -23.35 12.94
N GLN A 138 25.36 -24.13 13.24
CA GLN A 138 26.42 -23.75 14.18
C GLN A 138 27.31 -22.58 13.72
N ASN A 139 27.07 -21.98 12.55
CA ASN A 139 28.07 -21.11 11.92
C ASN A 139 27.81 -19.60 11.83
N LEU A 140 26.67 -19.01 12.16
CA LEU A 140 26.52 -17.55 11.92
C LEU A 140 25.59 -16.81 12.87
N SER A 141 26.15 -15.88 13.65
CA SER A 141 25.51 -14.95 14.60
C SER A 141 24.45 -13.98 14.04
N LEU A 142 24.01 -14.16 12.78
CA LEU A 142 22.77 -13.57 12.22
C LEU A 142 21.53 -14.43 12.55
N THR A 143 21.73 -15.61 13.14
CA THR A 143 20.70 -16.61 13.41
C THR A 143 19.79 -16.29 14.57
N PHE A 144 20.11 -15.41 15.52
CA PHE A 144 19.32 -15.34 16.77
C PHE A 144 17.86 -14.89 16.55
N LEU A 145 17.65 -13.88 15.72
CA LEU A 145 16.29 -13.44 15.34
C LEU A 145 15.62 -14.44 14.39
N LEU A 146 16.40 -15.05 13.49
CA LEU A 146 15.92 -16.07 12.56
C LEU A 146 15.53 -17.37 13.28
N SER A 147 16.23 -17.76 14.36
CA SER A 147 15.97 -18.95 15.14
C SER A 147 14.71 -18.80 15.97
N GLU A 148 14.48 -17.65 16.59
CA GLU A 148 13.25 -17.37 17.32
C GLU A 148 12.02 -17.40 16.38
N VAL A 149 12.16 -16.80 15.20
CA VAL A 149 11.11 -16.81 14.17
C VAL A 149 10.88 -18.21 13.61
N LEU A 150 11.93 -18.98 13.34
CA LEU A 150 11.83 -20.35 12.82
C LEU A 150 11.35 -21.35 13.89
N GLU A 151 11.63 -21.12 15.16
CA GLU A 151 11.11 -21.93 16.26
C GLU A 151 9.59 -21.73 16.42
N ARG A 152 9.14 -20.48 16.26
CA ARG A 152 7.72 -20.14 16.29
C ARG A 152 6.97 -20.56 15.02
N TRP A 153 7.63 -20.45 13.86
CA TRP A 153 7.07 -20.72 12.54
C TRP A 153 7.98 -21.64 11.70
N PRO A 154 8.06 -22.93 12.05
CA PRO A 154 8.99 -23.86 11.40
C PRO A 154 8.65 -24.13 9.92
N ALA A 155 7.42 -23.84 9.49
CA ALA A 155 7.04 -23.90 8.08
C ALA A 155 7.87 -22.94 7.21
N LEU A 156 8.36 -21.83 7.77
CA LEU A 156 9.22 -20.89 7.05
C LEU A 156 10.60 -21.47 6.71
N SER A 157 10.98 -22.65 7.23
CA SER A 157 12.18 -23.35 6.77
C SER A 157 11.96 -24.14 5.48
N LEU A 158 10.72 -24.28 5.02
CA LEU A 158 10.37 -25.01 3.80
C LEU A 158 10.26 -24.04 2.61
N PRO A 159 11.11 -24.19 1.57
CA PRO A 159 11.11 -23.27 0.42
C PRO A 159 9.75 -23.13 -0.29
N ASN A 160 8.96 -24.20 -0.33
CA ASN A 160 7.64 -24.19 -0.95
C ASN A 160 6.64 -23.34 -0.15
N GLU A 161 6.70 -23.42 1.19
CA GLU A 161 5.80 -22.65 2.06
C GLU A 161 6.11 -21.16 2.02
N ILE A 162 7.40 -20.79 1.94
CA ILE A 162 7.80 -19.40 1.68
C ILE A 162 7.21 -18.90 0.36
N GLY A 163 7.27 -19.72 -0.69
CA GLY A 163 6.70 -19.38 -1.99
C GLY A 163 5.18 -19.20 -1.95
N ASN A 164 4.47 -20.09 -1.24
CA ASN A 164 3.03 -20.01 -1.05
C ASN A 164 2.62 -18.77 -0.25
N GLU A 165 3.32 -18.46 0.83
CA GLU A 165 3.05 -17.29 1.66
C GLU A 165 3.34 -16.00 0.91
N PHE A 166 4.46 -15.95 0.19
CA PHE A 166 4.78 -14.82 -0.70
C PHE A 166 3.67 -14.61 -1.75
N LYS A 167 3.17 -15.70 -2.35
CA LYS A 167 2.06 -15.64 -3.30
C LYS A 167 0.75 -15.23 -2.64
N SER A 168 0.46 -15.66 -1.42
CA SER A 168 -0.71 -15.21 -0.65
C SER A 168 -0.68 -13.70 -0.43
N ILE A 169 0.46 -13.16 0.03
CA ILE A 169 0.62 -11.74 0.36
C ILE A 169 0.66 -10.85 -0.89
N THR A 170 1.38 -11.26 -1.92
CA THR A 170 1.70 -10.41 -3.08
C THR A 170 0.89 -10.76 -4.32
N ASN A 171 0.22 -11.91 -4.33
CA ASN A 171 -0.42 -12.53 -5.50
C ASN A 171 0.55 -12.80 -6.67
N VAL A 172 1.86 -12.88 -6.39
CA VAL A 172 2.91 -13.17 -7.36
C VAL A 172 3.54 -14.52 -7.04
N ASP A 173 3.66 -15.38 -8.04
CA ASP A 173 4.42 -16.62 -7.91
C ASP A 173 5.91 -16.30 -7.96
N LEU A 174 6.57 -16.31 -6.80
CA LEU A 174 7.96 -15.91 -6.64
C LEU A 174 8.90 -16.69 -7.56
N LEU A 175 8.82 -18.03 -7.53
CA LEU A 175 9.75 -18.90 -8.24
C LEU A 175 9.50 -18.85 -9.74
N SER A 176 8.24 -18.85 -10.17
CA SER A 176 7.90 -18.72 -11.59
C SER A 176 8.39 -17.38 -12.14
N THR A 177 8.09 -16.29 -11.45
CA THR A 177 8.47 -14.93 -11.88
C THR A 177 9.99 -14.77 -11.93
N PHE A 178 10.71 -15.25 -10.91
CA PHE A 178 12.16 -15.22 -10.88
C PHE A 178 12.76 -16.02 -12.04
N ARG A 179 12.27 -17.23 -12.30
CA ARG A 179 12.75 -18.08 -13.40
C ARG A 179 12.49 -17.45 -14.76
N SER A 180 11.31 -16.89 -14.99
CA SER A 180 10.99 -16.21 -16.24
C SER A 180 11.88 -14.99 -16.47
N SER A 181 12.08 -14.17 -15.43
CA SER A 181 12.98 -13.02 -15.49
C SER A 181 14.43 -13.44 -15.76
N LEU A 182 14.90 -14.48 -15.05
CA LEU A 182 16.23 -15.03 -15.27
C LEU A 182 16.39 -15.54 -16.70
N HIS A 183 15.41 -16.27 -17.24
CA HIS A 183 15.46 -16.77 -18.62
C HIS A 183 15.50 -15.63 -19.64
N GLN A 184 14.74 -14.56 -19.41
CA GLN A 184 14.72 -13.37 -20.26
C GLN A 184 16.07 -12.64 -20.26
N HIS A 185 16.72 -12.51 -19.10
CA HIS A 185 17.93 -11.69 -18.95
C HIS A 185 19.26 -12.46 -19.02
N ALA A 186 19.26 -13.77 -18.77
CA ALA A 186 20.46 -14.60 -18.78
C ALA A 186 21.29 -14.52 -20.08
N PRO A 187 20.71 -14.50 -21.29
CA PRO A 187 21.50 -14.42 -22.52
C PRO A 187 22.34 -13.13 -22.61
N GLN A 188 21.78 -11.99 -22.20
CA GLN A 188 22.48 -10.70 -22.19
C GLN A 188 23.57 -10.66 -21.13
N LEU A 189 23.28 -11.17 -19.93
CA LEU A 189 24.26 -11.28 -18.84
C LEU A 189 25.44 -12.18 -19.24
N LEU A 190 25.19 -13.31 -19.88
CA LEU A 190 26.23 -14.21 -20.38
C LEU A 190 27.05 -13.57 -21.50
N LYS A 191 26.43 -12.78 -22.39
CA LYS A 191 27.15 -12.02 -23.42
C LYS A 191 28.11 -11.00 -22.79
N LEU A 192 27.65 -10.23 -21.80
CA LEU A 192 28.49 -9.27 -21.07
C LEU A 192 29.63 -9.97 -20.31
N TYR A 193 29.34 -11.10 -19.67
CA TYR A 193 30.36 -11.88 -18.97
C TYR A 193 31.47 -12.37 -19.91
N ARG A 194 31.09 -12.91 -21.07
CA ARG A 194 32.06 -13.37 -22.10
C ARG A 194 32.85 -12.22 -22.71
N ALA A 195 32.21 -11.08 -22.96
CA ALA A 195 32.89 -9.89 -23.49
C ALA A 195 33.91 -9.28 -22.52
N ARG A 196 33.83 -9.60 -21.22
CA ARG A 196 34.79 -9.16 -20.20
C ARG A 196 35.97 -10.13 -20.01
N GLN A 197 35.89 -11.34 -20.57
CA GLN A 197 36.93 -12.36 -20.52
C GLN A 197 37.85 -12.33 -21.76
N GLY A 198 37.76 -11.29 -22.60
CA GLY A 198 38.64 -11.02 -23.74
C GLY A 198 39.35 -9.68 -23.60
#